data_AF-A0A5J5BJ90-F1
#
_entry.id   AF-A0A5J5BJ90-F1
#
_cell.length_a   1.000
_cell.length_b   1.000
_cell.length_c   1.000
_cell.angle_alpha   90.00
_cell.angle_beta   90.00
_cell.angle_gamma   90.00
#
_symmetry.space_group_name_H-M   'P 1'
#
loop_
_entity.id
_entity.type
_entity.pdbx_description
1 polymer ?
#
loop_
_entity_poly.entity_id
_entity_poly.type
_entity_poly.pdbx_seq_one_letter_code
_entity_poly.pdbx_strand_id
1 'polypeptide(L)'
;MAVTVQSSMWDGVLELTKSAQDRGSDPLMWAIQLSSSLNSAGVALPSTEVANLLVSHICWANNVPITWKFLEKALAVKIVPPIFVLALLSSRVIPSRRCPSCGIQALYGTP
;
A
#
# COMPACT_ATOMS: atom_id res chain seq x y z
N MET A 1 10.99 23.96 1.52
CA MET A 1 10.06 23.41 2.54
C MET A 1 8.92 22.61 1.92
N ALA A 2 9.19 21.71 0.95
CA ALA A 2 8.15 20.98 0.20
C ALA A 2 7.96 19.51 0.62
N VAL A 3 8.82 19.02 1.52
CA VAL A 3 8.82 17.61 1.94
C VAL A 3 7.79 17.36 3.05
N THR A 4 7.49 18.35 3.89
CA THR A 4 6.64 18.19 5.08
C THR A 4 5.13 18.13 4.77
N VAL A 5 4.67 18.83 3.73
CA VAL A 5 3.25 18.88 3.34
C VAL A 5 2.79 17.59 2.66
N GLN A 6 3.67 16.95 1.89
CA GLN A 6 3.33 15.65 1.28
C GLN A 6 3.24 14.56 2.34
N SER A 7 4.14 14.55 3.32
CA SER A 7 4.07 13.60 4.43
C SER A 7 2.78 13.72 5.25
N SER A 8 2.24 14.93 5.46
CA SER A 8 1.01 15.10 6.24
C SER A 8 -0.25 14.57 5.54
N MET A 9 -0.33 14.68 4.21
CA MET A 9 -1.48 14.16 3.46
C MET A 9 -1.52 12.63 3.49
N TRP A 10 -0.38 11.99 3.24
CA TRP A 10 -0.26 10.54 3.22
C TRP A 10 -0.43 9.92 4.61
N ASP A 11 0.03 10.63 5.65
CA ASP A 11 -0.26 10.29 7.05
C ASP A 11 -1.77 10.35 7.33
N GLY A 12 -2.46 11.39 6.88
CA GLY A 12 -3.92 11.50 6.97
C GLY A 12 -4.67 10.36 6.27
N VAL A 13 -4.20 9.91 5.11
CA VAL A 13 -4.75 8.73 4.40
C VAL A 13 -4.57 7.45 5.22
N LEU A 14 -3.42 7.28 5.86
CA LEU A 14 -3.15 6.14 6.73
C LEU A 14 -4.01 6.19 7.99
N GLU A 15 -4.15 7.34 8.64
CA GLU A 15 -5.01 7.52 9.81
C GLU A 15 -6.49 7.30 9.46
N LEU A 16 -6.96 7.76 8.31
CA LEU A 16 -8.31 7.47 7.80
C LEU A 16 -8.52 5.96 7.61
N THR A 17 -7.49 5.25 7.15
CA THR A 17 -7.54 3.80 6.97
C THR A 17 -7.52 3.05 8.30
N LYS A 18 -6.68 3.46 9.26
CA LYS A 18 -6.64 2.86 10.60
C LYS A 18 -7.93 3.11 11.38
N SER A 19 -8.45 4.33 11.35
CA SER A 19 -9.71 4.67 12.02
C SER A 19 -10.90 3.93 11.43
N ALA A 20 -10.94 3.72 10.11
CA ALA A 20 -11.96 2.89 9.48
C ALA A 20 -11.84 1.41 9.88
N GLN A 21 -10.63 0.89 10.08
CA GLN A 21 -10.39 -0.46 10.59
C GLN A 21 -10.88 -0.62 12.03
N ASP A 22 -10.48 0.28 12.94
CA ASP A 22 -10.86 0.25 14.37
C ASP A 22 -12.38 0.32 14.55
N ARG A 23 -13.03 1.18 13.77
CA ARG A 23 -14.49 1.36 13.81
C ARG A 23 -15.26 0.26 13.07
N GLY A 24 -14.59 -0.64 12.35
CA GLY A 24 -15.24 -1.61 11.47
C GLY A 24 -16.12 -0.95 10.40
N SER A 25 -15.69 0.21 9.90
CA SER A 25 -16.48 1.01 8.95
C SER A 25 -16.66 0.29 7.62
N ASP A 26 -17.77 0.58 6.95
CA ASP A 26 -18.08 -0.02 5.66
C ASP A 26 -16.94 0.27 4.64
N PRO A 27 -16.41 -0.77 3.95
CA PRO A 27 -15.31 -0.63 3.00
C PRO A 27 -15.58 0.33 1.85
N LEU A 28 -16.83 0.46 1.42
CA LEU A 28 -17.22 1.37 0.35
C LEU A 28 -17.32 2.80 0.88
N MET A 29 -17.81 2.99 2.10
CA MET A 29 -17.81 4.30 2.77
C MET A 29 -16.38 4.85 2.98
N TRP A 30 -15.44 3.99 3.40
CA TRP A 30 -14.02 4.35 3.47
C TRP A 30 -13.47 4.78 2.12
N ALA A 31 -13.78 4.04 1.05
CA ALA A 31 -13.27 4.34 -0.29
C ALA A 31 -13.80 5.70 -0.81
N ILE A 32 -15.06 6.04 -0.52
CA ILE A 32 -15.64 7.34 -0.86
C ILE A 32 -14.95 8.48 -0.09
N GLN A 33 -14.71 8.31 1.21
CA GLN A 33 -14.01 9.32 2.00
C GLN A 33 -12.56 9.51 1.54
N LEU A 34 -11.89 8.40 1.21
CA LEU A 34 -10.54 8.43 0.67
C LEU A 34 -10.51 9.16 -0.69
N SER A 35 -11.42 8.83 -1.61
CA SER A 35 -11.47 9.50 -2.92
C SER A 35 -11.80 10.98 -2.79
N SER A 36 -12.73 11.34 -1.89
CA SER A 36 -13.08 12.74 -1.60
C SER A 36 -11.89 13.51 -1.04
N SER A 37 -11.14 12.92 -0.10
CA SER A 37 -9.93 13.52 0.48
C SER A 37 -8.84 13.74 -0.57
N LEU A 38 -8.60 12.74 -1.42
CA LEU A 38 -7.61 12.82 -2.51
C LEU A 38 -8.01 13.84 -3.58
N ASN A 39 -9.30 13.91 -3.92
CA ASN A 39 -9.82 14.88 -4.87
C ASN A 39 -9.74 16.31 -4.32
N SER A 40 -10.03 16.52 -3.03
CA SER A 40 -9.84 17.81 -2.36
C SER A 40 -8.37 18.24 -2.29
N ALA A 41 -7.45 17.28 -2.27
CA ALA A 41 -6.01 17.53 -2.32
C ALA A 41 -5.46 17.71 -3.76
N GLY A 42 -6.32 17.59 -4.78
CA GLY A 42 -5.93 17.73 -6.20
C GLY A 42 -5.12 16.55 -6.73
N VAL A 43 -5.20 15.38 -6.10
CA VAL A 43 -4.49 14.18 -6.55
C VAL A 43 -5.23 13.56 -7.75
N ALA A 44 -4.52 13.41 -8.87
CA ALA A 44 -5.05 12.69 -10.02
C ALA A 44 -5.21 11.20 -9.71
N LEU A 45 -6.42 10.67 -9.95
CA LEU A 45 -6.74 9.25 -9.82
C LEU A 45 -6.80 8.60 -11.20
N PRO A 46 -6.27 7.37 -11.38
CA PRO A 46 -5.70 6.48 -10.36
C PRO A 46 -4.26 6.87 -9.96
N SER A 47 -3.97 6.85 -8.65
CA SER A 47 -2.66 7.26 -8.11
C SER A 47 -1.81 6.06 -7.65
N THR A 48 -0.56 6.01 -8.10
CA THR A 48 0.41 4.97 -7.70
C THR A 48 0.92 5.16 -6.28
N GLU A 49 0.99 6.40 -5.78
CA GLU A 49 1.46 6.70 -4.43
C GLU A 49 0.51 6.13 -3.37
N VAL A 50 -0.81 6.33 -3.57
CA VAL A 50 -1.86 5.73 -2.72
C VAL A 50 -1.74 4.21 -2.71
N ALA A 51 -1.52 3.60 -3.89
CA ALA A 51 -1.37 2.16 -4.02
C ALA A 51 -0.16 1.62 -3.25
N ASN A 52 0.98 2.29 -3.35
CA ASN A 52 2.20 1.91 -2.65
C ASN A 52 2.02 2.00 -1.13
N LEU A 53 1.39 3.07 -0.65
CA LEU A 53 1.11 3.26 0.78
C LEU A 53 0.16 2.20 1.33
N LEU A 54 -0.96 1.96 0.65
CA LEU A 54 -1.94 0.94 1.07
C LEU A 54 -1.31 -0.46 1.08
N VAL A 55 -0.62 -0.85 0.01
CA VAL A 55 0.02 -2.18 -0.08
C VAL A 55 1.13 -2.32 0.97
N SER A 56 1.94 -1.28 1.19
CA SER A 56 2.96 -1.32 2.25
C SER A 56 2.34 -1.44 3.64
N HIS A 57 1.21 -0.78 3.89
CA HIS A 57 0.50 -0.86 5.17
C HIS A 57 -0.15 -2.25 5.38
N ILE A 58 -0.79 -2.80 4.35
CA ILE A 58 -1.39 -4.15 4.36
C ILE A 58 -0.32 -5.23 4.60
N CYS A 59 0.80 -5.19 3.87
CA CYS A 59 1.80 -6.24 3.91
C CYS A 59 2.63 -6.28 5.20
N TRP A 60 2.79 -5.16 5.91
CA TRP A 60 3.66 -5.10 7.10
C TRP A 60 2.92 -4.90 8.41
N ALA A 61 1.86 -4.08 8.44
CA ALA A 61 1.25 -3.65 9.69
C ALA A 61 -0.11 -4.28 9.95
N ASN A 62 -0.86 -4.64 8.90
CA ASN A 62 -2.25 -5.05 9.08
C ASN A 62 -2.74 -6.11 8.09
N ASN A 63 -2.11 -7.29 8.15
CA ASN A 63 -2.47 -8.47 7.34
C ASN A 63 -3.75 -9.16 7.84
N VAL A 64 -4.84 -8.40 7.93
CA VAL A 64 -6.17 -8.86 8.35
C VAL A 64 -7.14 -8.81 7.17
N PRO A 65 -8.14 -9.70 7.10
CA PRO A 65 -9.06 -9.80 5.96
C PRO A 65 -9.83 -8.49 5.68
N ILE A 66 -10.06 -7.65 6.69
CA ILE A 66 -10.72 -6.35 6.50
C ILE A 66 -9.88 -5.37 5.67
N THR A 67 -8.55 -5.40 5.77
CA THR A 67 -7.69 -4.49 5.01
C THR A 67 -7.63 -4.86 3.53
N TRP A 68 -7.68 -6.16 3.24
CA TRP A 68 -7.83 -6.66 1.88
C TRP A 68 -9.16 -6.20 1.26
N LYS A 69 -10.26 -6.20 2.03
CA LYS A 69 -11.54 -5.65 1.57
C LYS A 69 -11.46 -4.16 1.23
N PHE A 70 -10.72 -3.36 1.99
CA PHE A 70 -10.47 -1.96 1.65
C PHE A 70 -9.70 -1.85 0.32
N LEU A 71 -8.65 -2.64 0.11
CA LEU A 71 -7.91 -2.67 -1.15
C LEU A 71 -8.81 -3.06 -2.34
N GLU A 72 -9.66 -4.07 -2.18
CA GLU A 72 -10.64 -4.48 -3.18
C GLU A 72 -11.60 -3.34 -3.55
N LYS A 73 -12.08 -2.58 -2.56
CA LYS A 73 -12.94 -1.42 -2.83
C LYS A 73 -12.17 -0.29 -3.50
N ALA A 74 -10.94 0.01 -3.09
CA ALA A 74 -10.10 1.02 -3.73
C ALA A 74 -9.86 0.70 -5.23
N LEU A 75 -9.72 -0.58 -5.56
CA LEU A 75 -9.64 -1.07 -6.94
C LEU A 75 -10.96 -0.89 -7.69
N ALA A 76 -12.08 -1.27 -7.06
CA ALA A 76 -13.41 -1.17 -7.65
C ALA A 76 -13.80 0.28 -7.99
N VAL A 77 -13.44 1.24 -7.14
CA VAL A 77 -13.68 2.68 -7.37
C VAL A 77 -12.55 3.38 -8.14
N LYS A 78 -11.60 2.62 -8.71
CA LYS A 78 -10.50 3.14 -9.56
C LYS A 78 -9.61 4.19 -8.87
N ILE A 79 -9.47 4.13 -7.54
CA ILE A 79 -8.52 5.00 -6.80
C ILE A 79 -7.08 4.58 -7.12
N VAL A 80 -6.85 3.26 -7.25
CA VAL A 80 -5.52 2.68 -7.48
C VAL A 80 -5.50 1.85 -8.77
N PRO A 81 -4.36 1.81 -9.51
CA PRO A 81 -4.25 1.00 -10.71
C PRO A 81 -4.15 -0.50 -10.36
N PRO A 82 -5.01 -1.38 -10.91
CA PRO A 82 -5.05 -2.80 -10.53
C PRO A 82 -3.77 -3.57 -10.89
N ILE A 83 -3.19 -3.30 -12.06
CA ILE A 83 -1.95 -3.97 -12.48
C ILE A 83 -0.77 -3.58 -11.58
N PHE A 84 -0.78 -2.34 -11.08
CA PHE A 84 0.27 -1.82 -10.21
C PHE A 84 0.20 -2.43 -8.82
N VAL A 85 -1.01 -2.56 -8.26
CA VAL A 85 -1.24 -3.26 -6.99
C VAL A 85 -0.77 -4.71 -7.07
N LEU A 86 -1.08 -5.43 -8.16
CA LEU A 86 -0.60 -6.80 -8.37
C LEU A 86 0.93 -6.88 -8.45
N ALA A 87 1.57 -5.93 -9.13
CA ALA A 87 3.04 -5.87 -9.19
C ALA A 87 3.66 -5.63 -7.81
N LEU A 88 3.09 -4.72 -7.01
CA LEU A 88 3.52 -4.45 -5.65
C LEU A 88 3.35 -5.68 -4.75
N LEU A 89 2.18 -6.32 -4.80
CA LEU A 89 1.91 -7.55 -4.05
C LEU A 89 2.85 -8.68 -4.48
N SER A 90 3.09 -8.87 -5.78
CA SER A 90 4.04 -9.88 -6.29
C SER A 90 5.44 -9.67 -5.71
N SER A 91 5.93 -8.42 -5.72
CA SER A 91 7.25 -8.08 -5.17
C SER A 91 7.37 -8.27 -3.65
N ARG A 92 6.25 -8.22 -2.92
CA ARG A 92 6.20 -8.32 -1.45
C ARG A 92 5.86 -9.72 -0.95
N VAL A 93 5.03 -10.46 -1.69
CA VAL A 93 4.58 -11.83 -1.38
C VAL A 93 5.55 -12.88 -1.91
N ILE A 94 6.35 -12.57 -2.93
CA ILE A 94 7.41 -13.43 -3.44
C ILE A 94 8.77 -12.81 -3.10
N PRO A 95 9.29 -12.99 -1.87
CA PRO A 95 10.63 -12.50 -1.50
C PRO A 95 11.76 -13.21 -2.26
N SER A 96 11.46 -14.27 -3.03
CA SER A 96 12.43 -15.22 -3.59
C SER A 96 13.26 -14.74 -4.79
N ARG A 97 13.39 -13.43 -5.06
CA ARG A 97 14.30 -12.93 -6.12
C ARG A 97 15.52 -12.16 -5.62
N ARG A 98 15.72 -12.08 -4.31
CA ARG A 98 16.95 -11.53 -3.72
C ARG A 98 17.63 -12.54 -2.82
N CYS A 99 18.26 -13.54 -3.43
CA CYS A 99 19.46 -14.13 -2.86
C CYS A 99 20.62 -14.02 -3.86
N PRO A 100 21.30 -12.85 -3.94
CA PRO A 100 22.52 -12.70 -4.73
C PRO A 100 23.73 -13.42 -4.11
N SER A 101 23.60 -13.96 -2.89
CA SER A 101 24.74 -14.46 -2.10
C SER A 101 24.71 -15.94 -1.71
N CYS A 102 23.65 -16.71 -1.97
CA CYS A 102 23.64 -18.16 -1.64
C CYS A 102 24.15 -19.04 -2.81
N GLY A 103 25.25 -18.64 -3.43
CA GLY A 103 25.84 -19.41 -4.54
C GLY A 103 27.34 -19.21 -4.81
N ILE A 104 28.06 -18.40 -4.03
CA ILE A 104 29.49 -18.14 -4.32
C ILE A 104 30.41 -18.16 -3.10
N GLN A 105 29.96 -18.66 -1.94
CA GLN A 105 30.82 -18.77 -0.75
C GLN A 105 31.22 -20.22 -0.39
N ALA A 106 30.90 -21.21 -1.23
CA ALA A 106 31.29 -22.60 -1.01
C ALA A 106 32.55 -23.05 -1.79
N LEU A 107 33.27 -22.13 -2.46
CA LEU A 107 34.46 -22.45 -3.26
C LEU A 107 35.79 -21.86 -2.75
N TYR A 108 35.81 -21.17 -1.62
CA TYR A 108 37.07 -20.78 -0.96
C TYR A 108 37.10 -21.34 0.46
N GLY A 109 37.43 -22.64 0.53
CA GLY A 109 38.04 -23.20 1.73
C GLY A 109 39.50 -22.75 1.81
N THR A 110 39.95 -22.48 3.04
CA THR A 110 41.31 -22.42 3.62
C THR A 110 41.30 -21.35 4.73
N PRO A 111 42.04 -21.49 5.84
CA PRO A 111 43.44 -21.90 5.92
C PRO A 111 43.69 -23.41 5.92
#